data_AF-A0A377A9I7-F1
#
_entry.id   AF-A0A377A9I7-F1
#
_cell.length_a   1.000
_cell.length_b   1.000
_cell.length_c   1.000
_cell.angle_alpha   90.00
_cell.angle_beta   90.00
_cell.angle_gamma   90.00
#
_symmetry.space_group_name_H-M   'P 1'
#
loop_
_entity.id
_entity.type
_entity.pdbx_description
1 polymer ?
#
loop_
_entity_poly.entity_id
_entity_poly.type
_entity_poly.pdbx_seq_one_letter_code
_entity_poly.pdbx_strand_id
1 'polypeptide(L)'
;MTDEAISSEQLNALSTGTAVAPEAGATLILQVASLSGGRMLRLTGAGIAEERMIAPQLPECILHELTERPHPFPLGIDLILTCGERLLAIPRTTHVEVC
;
A
#
# COMPACT_ATOMS: atom_id res chain seq x y z
N MET A 1 8.83 -23.79 -2.51
CA MET A 1 8.99 -22.38 -2.16
C MET A 1 7.61 -21.87 -1.83
N THR A 2 7.31 -21.71 -0.55
CA THR A 2 6.03 -21.14 -0.13
C THR A 2 6.13 -19.63 -0.32
N ASP A 3 5.48 -19.14 -1.38
CA ASP A 3 5.21 -17.72 -1.57
C ASP A 3 4.12 -17.35 -0.56
N GLU A 4 4.53 -17.20 0.71
CA GLU A 4 3.61 -16.93 1.79
C GLU A 4 3.30 -15.43 1.76
N ALA A 5 2.15 -15.09 1.17
CA ALA A 5 1.63 -13.74 1.15
C ALA A 5 1.37 -13.26 2.59
N ILE A 6 1.62 -11.98 2.86
CA ILE A 6 1.34 -11.34 4.15
C ILE A 6 -0.12 -11.59 4.57
N SER A 7 -0.34 -12.04 5.80
CA SER A 7 -1.68 -12.23 6.36
C SER A 7 -2.24 -10.91 6.91
N SER A 8 -3.57 -10.82 7.05
CA SER A 8 -4.21 -9.65 7.68
C SER A 8 -3.75 -9.46 9.13
N GLU A 9 -3.43 -10.53 9.86
CA GLU A 9 -2.91 -10.45 11.23
C GLU A 9 -1.53 -9.81 11.26
N GLN A 10 -0.62 -10.23 10.37
CA GLN A 10 0.70 -9.63 10.23
C GLN A 10 0.62 -8.15 9.83
N LEU A 11 -0.29 -7.82 8.91
CA LEU A 11 -0.52 -6.43 8.48
C LEU A 11 -1.03 -5.56 9.63
N ASN A 12 -2.03 -6.04 10.39
CA ASN A 12 -2.61 -5.31 11.51
C ASN A 12 -1.66 -5.15 12.71
N ALA A 13 -0.61 -5.97 12.79
CA ALA A 13 0.42 -5.87 13.81
C ALA A 13 1.46 -4.77 13.50
N LEU A 14 1.48 -4.21 12.29
CA LEU A 14 2.42 -3.15 11.92
C LEU A 14 2.09 -1.85 12.65
N SER A 15 3.13 -1.15 13.11
CA SER A 15 2.97 0.15 13.74
C SER A 15 2.45 1.18 12.73
N THR A 16 1.42 1.93 13.09
CA THR A 16 0.80 2.95 12.21
C THR A 16 1.17 4.38 12.62
N GLY A 17 2.07 4.52 13.59
CA GLY A 17 2.41 5.79 14.22
C GLY A 17 1.30 6.27 15.16
N THR A 18 1.41 7.52 15.60
CA THR A 18 0.38 8.17 16.42
C THR A 18 0.03 9.53 15.83
N ALA A 19 -1.03 10.19 16.32
CA ALA A 19 -1.40 11.51 15.82
C ALA A 19 -0.31 12.58 16.04
N VAL A 20 0.48 12.45 17.12
CA VAL A 20 1.54 13.40 17.48
C VAL A 20 2.93 12.99 16.95
N ALA A 21 3.11 11.72 16.60
CA ALA A 21 4.32 11.17 16.00
C ALA A 21 3.94 10.17 14.88
N PRO A 22 3.39 10.65 13.75
CA PRO A 22 2.94 9.80 12.65
C PRO A 22 4.10 9.09 11.94
N GLU A 23 5.30 9.66 11.99
CA GLU A 23 6.55 9.11 11.46
C GLU A 23 7.04 7.88 12.22
N ALA A 24 6.56 7.64 13.44
CA ALA A 24 6.85 6.44 14.23
C ALA A 24 6.07 5.19 13.75
N GLY A 25 5.51 5.23 12.53
CA GLY A 25 4.90 4.09 11.86
C GLY A 25 5.91 3.24 11.09
N ALA A 26 5.46 2.07 10.64
CA ALA A 26 6.23 1.17 9.82
C ALA A 26 6.14 1.55 8.33
N THR A 27 7.22 1.30 7.59
CA THR A 27 7.19 1.21 6.12
C THR A 27 7.16 -0.26 5.74
N LEU A 28 6.14 -0.69 5.00
CA LEU A 28 6.04 -2.06 4.51
C LEU A 28 6.71 -2.15 3.14
N ILE A 29 7.78 -2.96 3.05
CA ILE A 29 8.36 -3.36 1.76
C ILE A 29 7.78 -4.71 1.39
N LEU A 30 6.92 -4.73 0.37
CA LEU A 30 6.22 -5.92 -0.10
C LEU A 30 6.76 -6.34 -1.47
N GLN A 31 7.40 -7.51 -1.53
CA GLN A 31 7.74 -8.14 -2.79
C GLN A 31 6.48 -8.69 -3.43
N VAL A 32 6.22 -8.33 -4.68
CA VAL A 32 5.08 -8.82 -5.46
C VAL A 32 5.56 -9.54 -6.71
N ALA A 33 4.75 -10.48 -7.19
CA ALA A 33 5.05 -11.22 -8.41
C ALA A 33 5.14 -10.31 -9.65
N SER A 34 4.35 -9.23 -9.68
CA SER A 34 4.35 -8.26 -10.78
C SER A 34 3.77 -6.91 -10.35
N LEU A 35 4.36 -5.81 -10.83
CA LEU A 35 3.82 -4.44 -10.71
C LEU A 35 2.75 -4.10 -11.77
N SER A 36 2.34 -5.09 -12.56
CA SER A 36 1.33 -4.99 -13.62
C SER A 36 0.48 -6.27 -13.71
N GLY A 37 -0.68 -6.22 -14.37
CA GLY A 37 -1.52 -7.41 -14.59
C GLY A 37 -2.33 -7.85 -13.36
N GLY A 38 -2.43 -7.02 -12.33
CA GLY A 38 -3.41 -7.15 -11.25
C GLY A 38 -4.69 -6.36 -11.52
N ARG A 39 -5.47 -6.09 -10.46
CA ARG A 39 -6.66 -5.24 -10.54
C ARG A 39 -6.23 -3.80 -10.82
N MET A 40 -6.97 -3.12 -11.71
CA MET A 40 -6.69 -1.72 -12.06
C MET A 40 -7.09 -0.82 -10.89
N LEU A 41 -6.15 0.02 -10.46
CA LEU A 41 -6.33 0.99 -9.39
C LEU A 41 -6.10 2.39 -9.93
N ARG A 42 -6.99 3.31 -9.56
CA ARG A 42 -6.82 4.73 -9.76
C ARG A 42 -6.23 5.36 -8.51
N LEU A 43 -5.12 6.07 -8.67
CA LEU A 43 -4.45 6.82 -7.62
C LEU A 43 -4.67 8.31 -7.79
N THR A 44 -5.00 9.01 -6.70
CA THR A 44 -5.07 10.47 -6.63
C THR A 44 -4.47 10.96 -5.30
N GLY A 45 -4.30 12.29 -5.16
CA GLY A 45 -3.80 12.91 -3.92
C GLY A 45 -2.41 13.51 -4.05
N ALA A 46 -1.74 13.72 -2.92
CA ALA A 46 -0.48 14.46 -2.87
C ALA A 46 0.61 13.84 -3.78
N GLY A 47 1.22 14.66 -4.64
CA GLY A 47 2.24 14.21 -5.59
C GLY A 47 1.71 13.65 -6.91
N ILE A 48 0.38 13.62 -7.11
CA ILE A 48 -0.28 13.23 -8.37
C ILE A 48 -1.05 14.45 -8.88
N ALA A 49 -0.77 14.87 -10.12
CA ALA A 49 -1.36 16.10 -10.68
C ALA A 49 -2.86 15.97 -10.96
N GLU A 50 -3.28 14.83 -11.52
CA GLU A 50 -4.69 14.51 -11.80
C GLU A 50 -4.99 13.11 -11.24
N GLU A 51 -4.70 12.08 -12.03
CA GLU A 51 -4.80 10.68 -11.62
C GLU A 51 -3.63 9.85 -12.17
N ARG A 52 -3.39 8.69 -11.57
CA ARG A 52 -2.43 7.71 -12.06
C ARG A 52 -3.02 6.31 -11.98
N MET A 53 -2.99 5.60 -13.11
CA MET A 53 -3.44 4.21 -13.18
C MET A 53 -2.29 3.25 -12.92
N ILE A 54 -2.51 2.27 -12.03
CA ILE A 54 -1.56 1.19 -11.74
C ILE A 54 -2.31 -0.14 -11.65
N ALA A 55 -1.62 -1.27 -11.81
CA ALA A 55 -2.23 -2.59 -11.69
C ALA A 55 -1.28 -3.64 -11.09
N PRO A 56 -0.70 -3.43 -9.89
CA PRO A 56 0.13 -4.44 -9.24
C PRO A 56 -0.69 -5.68 -8.83
N GLN A 57 -0.05 -6.84 -8.80
CA GLN A 57 -0.63 -8.05 -8.22
C GLN A 57 -0.51 -7.98 -6.69
N LEU A 58 -1.61 -7.68 -6.01
CA LEU A 58 -1.65 -7.47 -4.56
C LEU A 58 -2.42 -8.59 -3.85
N PRO A 59 -2.00 -8.99 -2.63
CA PRO A 59 -2.85 -9.71 -1.71
C PRO A 59 -4.11 -8.91 -1.36
N GLU A 60 -5.24 -9.60 -1.14
CA GLU A 60 -6.53 -8.93 -0.87
C GLU A 60 -6.49 -8.05 0.40
N CYS A 61 -5.76 -8.47 1.43
CA CYS A 61 -5.59 -7.68 2.67
C CYS A 61 -4.88 -6.33 2.41
N ILE A 62 -3.91 -6.29 1.50
CA ILE A 62 -3.19 -5.07 1.13
C ILE A 62 -4.07 -4.18 0.27
N LEU A 63 -4.84 -4.77 -0.64
CA LEU A 63 -5.80 -4.00 -1.43
C LEU A 63 -6.84 -3.33 -0.53
N HIS A 64 -7.39 -4.07 0.44
CA HIS A 64 -8.33 -3.52 1.42
C HIS A 64 -7.70 -2.41 2.29
N GLU A 65 -6.46 -2.57 2.76
CA GLU A 65 -5.76 -1.51 3.52
C GLU A 65 -5.60 -0.23 2.68
N LEU A 66 -5.32 -0.36 1.39
CA LEU A 66 -5.16 0.79 0.48
C LEU A 66 -6.48 1.50 0.15
N THR A 67 -7.56 0.76 -0.08
CA THR A 67 -8.86 1.35 -0.47
C THR A 67 -9.64 1.87 0.72
N GLU A 68 -9.68 1.12 1.82
CA GLU A 68 -10.49 1.47 2.98
C GLU A 68 -9.78 2.42 3.94
N ARG A 69 -8.44 2.43 3.95
CA ARG A 69 -7.61 3.25 4.84
C ARG A 69 -8.15 3.23 6.29
N PRO A 70 -8.18 2.06 6.96
CA PRO A 70 -8.85 1.90 8.25
C PRO A 70 -8.23 2.77 9.37
N HIS A 71 -6.98 3.19 9.19
CA HIS A 71 -6.27 4.09 10.09
C HIS A 71 -6.54 5.56 9.70
N PRO A 72 -7.07 6.40 10.60
CA PRO A 72 -7.33 7.79 10.28
C PRO A 72 -6.02 8.55 10.09
N PHE A 73 -5.94 9.35 9.03
CA PHE A 73 -4.80 10.25 8.81
C PHE A 73 -4.58 11.14 10.06
N PRO A 74 -3.34 11.28 10.58
CA PRO A 74 -2.06 10.99 9.93
C PRO A 74 -1.48 9.56 10.16
N LEU A 75 -2.22 8.67 10.82
CA LEU A 75 -1.79 7.30 11.04
C LEU A 75 -1.87 6.48 9.74
N GLY A 76 -1.09 5.41 9.70
CA GLY A 76 -1.09 4.43 8.61
C GLY A 76 0.32 3.93 8.31
N ILE A 77 0.41 2.99 7.39
CA ILE A 77 1.69 2.52 6.84
C ILE A 77 1.96 3.17 5.49
N ASP A 78 3.24 3.36 5.19
CA ASP A 78 3.69 3.67 3.83
C ASP A 78 4.10 2.37 3.15
N LEU A 79 3.62 2.16 1.92
CA LEU A 79 3.84 0.92 1.18
C LEU A 79 4.86 1.10 0.07
N ILE A 80 5.82 0.17 -0.01
CA ILE A 80 6.78 0.07 -1.09
C ILE A 80 6.63 -1.32 -1.71
N LEU A 81 6.19 -1.37 -2.97
CA LEU A 81 6.11 -2.60 -3.76
C LEU A 81 7.40 -2.80 -4.55
N THR A 82 7.94 -4.02 -4.55
CA THR A 82 9.14 -4.38 -5.31
C THR A 82 8.88 -5.57 -6.23
N CYS A 83 9.50 -5.54 -7.42
CA CYS A 83 9.46 -6.63 -8.40
C CYS A 83 10.76 -6.61 -9.22
N GLY A 84 11.72 -7.48 -8.89
CA GLY A 84 13.06 -7.42 -9.44
C GLY A 84 13.74 -6.10 -9.10
N GLU A 85 14.27 -5.39 -10.09
CA GLU A 85 14.91 -4.08 -9.94
C GLU A 85 13.93 -2.89 -9.93
N ARG A 86 12.62 -3.18 -10.02
CA ARG A 86 11.57 -2.14 -10.11
C ARG A 86 10.88 -1.95 -8.76
N LEU A 87 10.46 -0.71 -8.52
CA LEU A 87 9.78 -0.29 -7.31
C LEU A 87 8.59 0.64 -7.62
N LEU A 88 7.55 0.55 -6.78
CA LEU A 88 6.41 1.47 -6.76
C LEU A 88 6.06 1.78 -5.30
N ALA A 89 6.06 3.06 -4.92
CA ALA A 89 5.68 3.48 -3.57
C ALA A 89 4.26 4.09 -3.55
N ILE A 90 3.48 3.74 -2.53
CA ILE A 90 2.14 4.26 -2.25
C ILE A 90 2.15 4.80 -0.80
N PRO A 91 2.43 6.10 -0.59
CA PRO A 91 2.33 6.71 0.73
C PRO A 91 0.92 6.65 1.29
N ARG A 92 0.79 6.75 2.62
CA ARG A 92 -0.51 6.74 3.33
C ARG A 92 -1.46 7.87 2.96
N THR A 93 -0.96 8.92 2.31
CA THR A 93 -1.74 10.05 1.79
C THR A 93 -2.39 9.78 0.43
N THR A 94 -2.03 8.68 -0.24
CA THR A 94 -2.55 8.36 -1.58
C THR A 94 -3.97 7.81 -1.46
N HIS A 95 -4.92 8.42 -2.18
CA HIS A 95 -6.26 7.85 -2.34
C HIS A 95 -6.21 6.75 -3.40
N VAL A 96 -6.82 5.60 -3.11
CA VAL A 96 -6.79 4.42 -3.98
C VAL A 96 -8.20 3.93 -4.19
N GLU A 97 -8.60 3.77 -5.45
CA GLU A 97 -9.92 3.27 -5.83
C GLU A 97 -9.76 2.14 -6.86
N VAL A 98 -10.60 1.11 -6.76
CA VAL A 98 -10.68 0.06 -7.79
C VAL A 98 -11.59 0.54 -8.92
N CYS A 99 -11.15 0.34 -10.17
CA CYS A 99 -11.97 0.56 -11.36
C CYS A 99 -12.88 -0.62 -11.70
#